data_AF-A0A1W9LEK3-F1
#
_entry.id   AF-A0A1W9LEK3-F1
#
_cell.length_a   1.000
_cell.length_b   1.000
_cell.length_c   1.000
_cell.angle_alpha   90.00
_cell.angle_beta   90.00
_cell.angle_gamma   90.00
#
_symmetry.space_group_name_H-M   'P 1'
#
loop_
_entity.id
_entity.type
_entity.pdbx_description
1 polymer ?
#
loop_
_entity_poly.entity_id
_entity_poly.type
_entity_poly.pdbx_seq_one_letter_code
_entity_poly.pdbx_strand_id
1 'polypeptide(L)'
;MTEARPVEIICSACGADTLLLRKPKYDGFTKVGESLTCTACGHEYPGEDAVPFKGKKVVKVFTDADRSAEVKVFGENEAERLCRHCKNYLVNPFTQWCSLHRKEVEATDTCPRFEVRPPPKEEKKEENPAAKKPPI
;
A
#
# COMPACT_ATOMS: atom_id res chain seq x y z
N MET A 1 -10.76 -0.82 -5.10
CA MET A 1 -10.81 0.49 -4.43
C MET A 1 -12.27 0.72 -4.05
N THR A 2 -12.59 0.73 -2.76
CA THR A 2 -13.98 0.89 -2.28
C THR A 2 -14.36 2.36 -2.45
N GLU A 3 -15.40 2.66 -3.24
CA GLU A 3 -15.85 4.04 -3.44
C GLU A 3 -16.31 4.64 -2.11
N ALA A 4 -15.82 5.83 -1.78
CA ALA A 4 -16.18 6.55 -0.56
C ALA A 4 -17.62 7.08 -0.66
N ARG A 5 -18.43 6.87 0.40
CA ARG A 5 -19.82 7.34 0.45
C ARG A 5 -19.89 8.88 0.41
N PRO A 6 -20.92 9.47 -0.22
CA PRO A 6 -21.09 10.91 -0.24
C PRO A 6 -21.32 11.47 1.18
N VAL A 7 -20.79 12.67 1.41
CA VAL A 7 -20.82 13.36 2.72
C VAL A 7 -21.38 14.77 2.61
N GLU A 8 -21.21 15.44 1.46
CA GLU A 8 -21.73 16.78 1.22
C GLU A 8 -23.24 16.77 1.01
N ILE A 9 -23.96 17.64 1.72
CA ILE A 9 -25.43 17.73 1.69
C ILE A 9 -25.88 19.19 1.70
N ILE A 10 -27.09 19.44 1.19
CA ILE A 10 -27.82 20.70 1.43
C ILE A 10 -28.92 20.39 2.43
N CYS A 11 -28.74 20.74 3.70
CA CYS A 11 -29.66 20.28 4.74
C CYS A 11 -31.10 20.76 4.49
N SER A 12 -32.04 19.81 4.46
CA SER A 12 -33.48 20.08 4.31
C SER A 12 -34.10 20.87 5.46
N ALA A 13 -33.49 20.84 6.65
CA ALA A 13 -34.03 21.52 7.84
C ALA A 13 -33.56 22.98 7.96
N CYS A 14 -32.28 23.26 7.71
CA CYS A 14 -31.72 24.62 7.85
C CYS A 14 -31.29 25.27 6.53
N GLY A 15 -31.30 24.55 5.41
CA GLY A 15 -30.86 25.03 4.10
C GLY A 15 -29.34 25.17 3.93
N ALA A 16 -28.55 24.89 4.97
CA ALA A 16 -27.10 25.08 4.93
C ALA A 16 -26.40 24.04 4.04
N ASP A 17 -25.38 24.51 3.34
CA ASP A 17 -24.39 23.68 2.65
C ASP A 17 -23.41 23.11 3.67
N THR A 18 -23.48 21.81 3.92
CA THR A 18 -22.87 21.22 5.12
C THR A 18 -22.49 19.76 4.90
N LEU A 19 -21.84 19.16 5.90
CA LEU A 19 -21.44 17.76 5.88
C LEU A 19 -22.38 16.91 6.72
N LEU A 20 -22.65 15.68 6.24
CA LEU A 20 -23.37 14.65 6.97
C LEU A 20 -22.43 13.90 7.92
N LEU A 21 -22.73 13.94 9.21
CA LEU A 21 -22.01 13.19 10.23
C LEU A 21 -22.70 11.85 10.47
N ARG A 22 -21.96 10.75 10.31
CA ARG A 22 -22.41 9.38 10.62
C ARG A 22 -21.87 8.97 11.98
N LYS A 23 -22.73 8.93 13.00
CA LYS A 23 -22.35 8.49 14.34
C LYS A 23 -22.76 7.03 14.54
N PRO A 24 -21.84 6.13 14.89
CA PRO A 24 -22.22 4.75 15.18
C PRO A 24 -23.09 4.69 16.44
N LYS A 25 -24.22 3.99 16.35
CA LYS A 25 -25.07 3.63 17.50
C LYS A 25 -24.66 2.24 17.97
N TYR A 26 -24.43 2.10 19.28
CA TYR A 26 -24.04 0.84 19.92
C TYR A 26 -25.11 0.41 20.92
N ASP A 27 -25.34 -0.90 21.00
CA ASP A 27 -26.04 -1.55 22.10
C ASP A 27 -25.03 -2.45 22.83
N GLY A 28 -24.62 -2.02 24.02
CA GLY A 28 -23.45 -2.56 24.70
C GLY A 28 -22.17 -2.41 23.86
N PHE A 29 -21.54 -3.54 23.53
CA PHE A 29 -20.33 -3.60 22.68
C PHE A 29 -20.62 -3.87 21.19
N THR A 30 -21.90 -3.99 20.81
CA THR A 30 -22.31 -4.31 19.43
C THR A 30 -22.79 -3.06 18.71
N LYS A 31 -22.26 -2.79 17.51
CA LYS A 31 -22.76 -1.70 16.67
C LYS A 31 -24.11 -2.09 16.07
N VAL A 32 -25.17 -1.37 16.45
CA VAL A 32 -26.56 -1.63 16.00
C VAL A 32 -26.98 -0.76 14.82
N GLY A 33 -26.23 0.30 14.52
CA GLY A 33 -26.50 1.14 13.35
C GLY A 33 -25.68 2.41 13.32
N GLU A 34 -26.15 3.38 12.54
CA GLU A 34 -25.57 4.73 12.44
C GLU A 34 -26.70 5.76 12.48
N SER A 35 -26.51 6.86 13.21
CA SER A 35 -27.32 8.06 13.02
C SER A 35 -26.66 8.99 12.02
N LEU A 36 -27.50 9.62 11.20
CA LEU A 36 -27.10 10.54 10.14
C LEU A 36 -27.52 11.94 10.57
N THR A 37 -26.57 12.80 10.93
CA THR A 37 -26.85 14.12 11.49
C THR A 37 -26.24 15.24 10.66
N CYS A 38 -26.98 16.33 10.47
CA CYS A 38 -26.46 17.58 9.90
C CYS A 38 -25.44 18.21 10.87
N THR A 39 -24.25 18.56 10.38
CA THR A 39 -23.21 19.21 11.21
C THR A 39 -23.49 20.67 11.54
N ALA A 40 -24.32 21.37 10.75
CA ALA A 40 -24.67 22.77 11.00
C ALA A 40 -25.80 22.95 12.04
N CYS A 41 -26.88 22.17 11.96
CA CYS A 41 -28.07 22.34 12.82
C CYS A 41 -28.40 21.13 13.71
N GLY A 42 -27.70 20.01 13.54
CA GLY A 42 -27.95 18.79 14.33
C GLY A 42 -29.16 17.97 13.92
N HIS A 43 -29.88 18.34 12.84
CA HIS A 43 -31.04 17.57 12.37
C HIS A 43 -30.65 16.11 12.04
N GLU A 44 -31.39 15.16 12.60
CA GLU A 44 -31.19 13.71 12.39
C GLU A 44 -32.08 13.20 11.26
N TYR A 45 -31.47 12.55 10.28
CA TYR A 45 -32.15 11.91 9.15
C TYR A 45 -32.49 10.46 9.49
N PRO A 46 -33.67 9.96 9.08
CA PRO A 46 -34.11 8.59 9.36
C PRO A 46 -33.32 7.52 8.60
N GLY A 47 -32.69 7.88 7.48
CA GLY A 47 -31.92 6.97 6.63
C GLY A 47 -31.22 7.71 5.50
N GLU A 48 -30.33 7.04 4.76
CA GLU A 48 -29.54 7.68 3.69
C GLU A 48 -30.43 8.19 2.53
N ASP A 49 -31.56 7.53 2.23
CA ASP A 49 -32.47 7.95 1.16
C ASP A 49 -33.15 9.30 1.42
N ALA A 50 -33.28 9.68 2.69
CA ALA A 50 -33.86 10.97 3.08
C ALA A 50 -32.85 12.11 3.04
N VAL A 51 -31.57 11.81 2.78
CA VAL A 51 -30.49 12.81 2.83
C VAL A 51 -30.32 13.47 1.46
N PRO A 52 -30.46 14.81 1.37
CA PRO A 52 -30.23 15.57 0.14
C PRO A 52 -28.73 15.74 -0.16
N PHE A 53 -28.10 14.68 -0.69
CA PHE A 53 -26.68 14.70 -1.09
C PHE A 53 -26.42 15.64 -2.26
N LYS A 54 -25.29 16.36 -2.17
CA LYS A 54 -24.76 17.12 -3.29
C LYS A 54 -24.07 16.20 -4.29
N GLY A 55 -24.28 16.47 -5.58
CA GLY A 55 -23.54 15.83 -6.65
C GLY A 55 -22.07 16.21 -6.61
N LYS A 56 -21.18 15.21 -6.71
CA LYS A 56 -19.74 15.44 -6.75
C LYS A 56 -19.36 16.07 -8.10
N LYS A 57 -18.82 17.30 -8.07
CA LYS A 57 -18.21 17.93 -9.25
C LYS A 57 -16.72 17.60 -9.28
N VAL A 58 -16.33 16.68 -10.16
CA VAL A 58 -14.91 16.41 -10.40
C VAL A 58 -14.37 17.45 -11.37
N VAL A 59 -13.69 18.47 -10.85
CA VAL A 59 -12.96 19.43 -11.66
C VAL A 59 -11.61 18.82 -12.01
N LYS A 60 -11.32 18.64 -13.30
CA LYS A 60 -10.00 18.22 -13.77
C LYS A 60 -9.08 19.45 -13.79
N VAL A 61 -8.41 19.71 -12.66
CA VAL A 61 -7.46 20.83 -12.52
C VAL A 61 -6.13 20.51 -13.23
N PHE A 62 -5.71 19.25 -13.19
CA PHE A 62 -4.52 18.77 -13.87
C PHE A 62 -4.90 17.75 -14.94
N THR A 63 -4.25 17.87 -16.08
CA THR A 63 -4.35 16.98 -17.22
C THR A 63 -3.05 16.21 -17.40
N ASP A 64 -3.07 15.19 -18.27
CA ASP A 64 -1.83 14.47 -18.60
C ASP A 64 -0.79 15.37 -19.28
N ALA A 65 -1.22 16.49 -19.87
CA ALA A 65 -0.31 17.50 -20.44
C ALA A 65 0.48 18.28 -19.37
N ASP A 66 0.00 18.33 -18.12
CA ASP A 66 0.71 18.94 -16.99
C ASP A 66 1.77 18.01 -16.39
N ARG A 67 1.83 16.76 -16.87
CA ARG A 67 2.78 15.77 -16.39
C ARG A 67 4.14 16.08 -16.99
N SER A 68 5.11 16.39 -16.13
CA SER A 68 6.52 16.47 -16.54
C SER A 68 6.95 15.16 -17.20
N ALA A 69 7.81 15.25 -18.22
CA ALA A 69 8.41 14.08 -18.85
C ALA A 69 9.11 13.22 -17.80
N GLU A 70 9.03 11.89 -17.97
CA GLU A 70 9.70 10.95 -17.09
C GLU A 70 11.22 11.13 -17.20
N VAL A 71 11.86 11.54 -16.10
CA VAL A 71 13.32 11.67 -16.04
C VAL A 71 13.91 10.34 -15.62
N LYS A 72 14.53 9.64 -16.56
CA LYS A 72 15.35 8.45 -16.26
C LYS A 72 16.72 8.90 -15.78
N VAL A 73 16.90 8.98 -14.46
CA VAL A 73 18.15 9.43 -13.83
C VAL A 73 19.21 8.32 -13.80
N PHE A 74 18.80 7.05 -13.78
CA PHE A 74 19.69 5.90 -13.67
C PHE A 74 19.81 5.16 -15.01
N GLY A 75 21.03 4.73 -15.33
CA GLY A 75 21.27 3.80 -16.43
C GLY A 75 20.84 2.38 -16.06
N GLU A 76 20.46 1.57 -17.05
CA GLU A 76 19.96 0.19 -16.82
C GLU A 76 20.98 -0.68 -16.05
N ASN A 77 22.27 -0.41 -16.22
CA ASN A 77 23.36 -1.28 -15.74
C ASN A 77 24.15 -0.68 -14.56
N GLU A 78 23.72 0.47 -14.03
CA GLU A 78 24.49 1.22 -13.02
C GLU A 78 24.65 0.44 -11.70
N ALA A 79 23.66 -0.38 -11.36
CA ALA A 79 23.66 -1.21 -10.15
C ALA A 79 24.35 -2.58 -10.33
N GLU A 80 24.77 -2.95 -11.54
CA GLU A 80 25.24 -4.32 -11.83
C GLU A 80 26.56 -4.68 -11.14
N ARG A 81 27.38 -3.69 -10.78
CA ARG A 81 28.70 -3.91 -10.15
C ARG A 81 28.73 -3.65 -8.64
N LEU A 82 27.56 -3.61 -8.00
CA LEU A 82 27.44 -3.47 -6.55
C LEU A 82 27.73 -4.78 -5.83
N CYS A 83 28.29 -4.71 -4.63
CA CYS A 83 28.66 -5.86 -3.80
C CYS A 83 27.51 -6.87 -3.67
N ARG A 84 26.26 -6.44 -3.58
CA ARG A 84 25.08 -7.33 -3.56
C ARG A 84 25.05 -8.35 -4.71
N HIS A 85 25.51 -7.97 -5.90
CA HIS A 85 25.53 -8.81 -7.10
C HIS A 85 26.83 -9.62 -7.26
N CYS A 86 27.77 -9.45 -6.33
CA CYS A 86 29.04 -10.15 -6.35
C CYS A 86 28.91 -11.59 -5.85
N LYS A 87 29.64 -12.51 -6.47
CA LYS A 87 29.79 -13.90 -6.05
C LYS A 87 30.34 -14.02 -4.61
N ASN A 88 31.19 -13.08 -4.21
CA ASN A 88 31.89 -13.10 -2.93
C ASN A 88 31.13 -12.39 -1.79
N TYR A 89 29.92 -11.93 -2.06
CA TYR A 89 29.07 -11.27 -1.07
C TYR A 89 28.23 -12.29 -0.31
N LEU A 90 28.34 -12.29 1.02
CA LEU A 90 27.62 -13.16 1.93
C LEU A 90 26.64 -12.33 2.75
N VAL A 91 25.36 -12.70 2.68
CA VAL A 91 24.30 -12.11 3.49
C VAL A 91 24.11 -12.97 4.72
N ASN A 92 24.48 -12.44 5.88
CA ASN A 92 24.14 -12.98 7.19
C ASN A 92 23.09 -12.05 7.82
N PRO A 93 22.11 -12.57 8.59
CA PRO A 93 21.10 -11.74 9.26
C PRO A 93 21.60 -10.50 10.01
N PHE A 94 22.85 -10.51 10.49
CA PHE A 94 23.41 -9.41 11.29
C PHE A 94 24.51 -8.62 10.59
N THR A 95 25.17 -9.19 9.58
CA THR A 95 26.34 -8.57 8.95
C THR A 95 26.39 -8.86 7.46
N GLN A 96 26.88 -7.89 6.71
CA GLN A 96 27.11 -8.02 5.28
C GLN A 96 28.61 -8.18 5.07
N TRP A 97 29.05 -9.32 4.53
CA TRP A 97 30.47 -9.69 4.56
C TRP A 97 31.01 -10.03 3.17
N CYS A 98 32.23 -9.58 2.88
CA CYS A 98 32.97 -9.98 1.69
C CYS A 98 33.92 -11.14 2.01
N SER A 99 33.69 -12.32 1.42
CA SER A 99 34.56 -13.49 1.63
C SER A 99 35.98 -13.30 1.08
N LEU A 100 36.12 -12.52 0.00
CA LEU A 100 37.40 -12.29 -0.68
C LEU A 100 38.32 -11.37 0.13
N HIS A 101 37.78 -10.27 0.66
CA HIS A 101 38.55 -9.27 1.40
C HIS A 101 38.49 -9.46 2.91
N ARG A 102 37.62 -10.36 3.41
CA ARG A 102 37.43 -10.69 4.83
C ARG A 102 37.17 -9.44 5.67
N LYS A 103 36.21 -8.64 5.22
CA LYS A 103 35.73 -7.45 5.91
C LYS A 103 34.22 -7.28 5.73
N GLU A 104 33.63 -6.47 6.60
CA GLU A 104 32.28 -5.97 6.45
C GLU A 104 32.20 -5.00 5.26
N VAL A 105 31.12 -5.09 4.50
CA VAL A 105 30.85 -4.30 3.28
C VAL A 105 29.36 -3.99 3.21
N GLU A 106 29.01 -2.90 2.55
CA GLU A 106 27.60 -2.58 2.26
C GLU A 106 27.17 -3.16 0.92
N ALA A 107 25.88 -3.44 0.78
CA ALA A 107 25.27 -3.95 -0.45
C ALA A 107 25.53 -3.03 -1.66
N THR A 108 25.65 -1.72 -1.42
CA THR A 108 25.89 -0.65 -2.41
C THR A 108 27.37 -0.32 -2.62
N ASP A 109 28.30 -1.02 -1.98
CA ASP A 109 29.72 -0.81 -2.24
C ASP A 109 30.11 -1.31 -3.64
N THR A 110 31.10 -0.66 -4.25
CA THR A 110 31.74 -1.12 -5.51
C THR A 110 33.11 -1.72 -5.24
N CYS A 111 33.49 -2.77 -5.98
CA CYS A 111 34.76 -3.47 -5.78
C CYS A 111 35.55 -3.60 -7.10
N PRO A 112 36.87 -3.32 -7.12
CA PRO A 112 37.72 -3.57 -8.29
C PRO A 112 37.81 -5.06 -8.69
N ARG A 113 37.59 -5.98 -7.73
CA ARG A 113 37.61 -7.44 -7.92
C ARG A 113 36.20 -8.03 -7.97
N PHE A 114 35.26 -7.29 -8.56
CA PHE A 114 33.88 -7.74 -8.71
C PHE A 114 33.77 -8.92 -9.68
N GLU A 115 33.09 -9.98 -9.25
CA GLU A 115 32.72 -11.14 -10.07
C GLU A 115 31.22 -11.39 -9.95
N VAL A 116 30.51 -11.54 -11.06
CA VAL A 116 29.05 -11.72 -11.08
C VAL A 116 28.67 -13.01 -10.34
N ARG A 117 27.64 -12.93 -9.49
CA ARG A 117 27.06 -14.11 -8.83
C ARG A 117 26.42 -15.04 -9.86
N PRO A 118 26.75 -16.34 -9.87
CA PRO A 118 26.12 -17.29 -10.78
C PRO A 118 24.62 -17.45 -10.46
N PRO A 119 23.77 -17.70 -11.47
CA PRO A 119 22.36 -17.94 -11.25
C PRO A 119 22.15 -19.17 -10.34
N PRO A 120 21.11 -19.16 -9.47
CA PRO A 120 20.79 -20.31 -8.64
C PRO A 120 20.51 -21.53 -9.53
N LYS A 121 21.05 -22.69 -9.15
CA LYS A 121 20.76 -23.95 -9.84
C LYS A 121 19.30 -24.32 -9.57
N GLU A 122 18.55 -24.67 -10.62
CA GLU A 122 17.17 -25.15 -10.50
C GLU A 122 17.15 -26.47 -9.73
N GLU A 123 16.70 -26.44 -8.48
CA GLU A 123 16.46 -27.64 -7.69
C GLU A 123 15.15 -28.27 -8.16
N LYS A 124 15.24 -29.48 -8.75
CA LYS A 124 14.08 -30.33 -9.01
C LYS A 124 13.40 -30.61 -7.67
N LYS A 125 12.17 -30.13 -7.49
CA LYS A 125 11.31 -30.51 -6.36
C LYS A 125 11.01 -32.01 -6.44
N GLU A 126 11.71 -32.82 -5.66
CA GLU A 126 11.21 -34.15 -5.32
C GLU A 126 10.02 -33.98 -4.38
N GLU A 127 8.82 -34.23 -4.90
CA GLU A 127 7.60 -34.37 -4.09
C GLU A 127 7.77 -35.57 -3.16
N ASN A 128 7.75 -35.33 -1.85
CA ASN A 128 7.85 -36.37 -0.83
C ASN A 128 6.43 -36.81 -0.43
N PRO A 129 5.95 -38.03 -0.75
CA PRO A 129 4.57 -38.43 -0.51
C PRO A 129 4.47 -39.36 0.71
N ALA A 130 4.27 -38.83 1.92
CA ALA A 130 3.74 -39.62 3.04
C ALA A 130 3.38 -38.77 4.27
N ALA A 131 2.16 -38.26 4.32
CA ALA A 131 1.50 -37.91 5.57
C ALA A 131 0.04 -38.40 5.54
N LYS A 132 -0.15 -39.73 5.49
CA LYS A 132 -1.45 -40.34 5.80
C LYS A 132 -1.59 -40.37 7.33
N LYS A 133 -2.33 -39.43 7.90
CA LYS A 133 -2.86 -39.56 9.28
C LYS A 133 -3.93 -40.67 9.30
N PRO A 134 -3.94 -41.57 10.28
CA PRO A 134 -5.03 -42.53 10.44
C PRO A 134 -6.30 -41.83 10.95
N PRO A 135 -7.50 -42.33 10.59
CA PRO A 135 -8.77 -41.71 10.93
C PRO A 135 -9.16 -41.96 12.40
N ILE A 136 -10.00 -41.06 12.92
CA ILE A 136 -10.62 -41.02 14.24
C ILE A 136 -11.57 -42.20 14.45
#